data_AF-A0A447TDU7-F1
#
_entry.id   AF-A0A447TDU7-F1
#
_cell.length_a   1.000
_cell.length_b   1.000
_cell.length_c   1.000
_cell.angle_alpha   90.00
_cell.angle_beta   90.00
_cell.angle_gamma   90.00
#
_symmetry.space_group_name_H-M   'P 1'
#
loop_
_entity.id
_entity.type
_entity.pdbx_description
1 polymer ?
#
loop_
_entity_poly.entity_id
_entity_poly.type
_entity_poly.pdbx_seq_one_letter_code
_entity_poly.pdbx_strand_id
1 'polypeptide(L)'
;MAARNRVWILAVFHASESLCHRFCKLDRERFGDIPEVTDKGYYTNSFHLDVFRKVNPFEKIDFEAGYAELASGGHITYVELPNMKHNLQALERIWDYALERVPYFGSNTPVDSCGACGFMGEAKADTEGFCCPQCGNRDSASLSVTRRVCGYLGSPNSRPFNAGKQKEVMRRVKHFGGEH
;
A
#
# COMPACT_ATOMS: atom_id res chain seq x y z
N MET A 1 -10.96 47.15 -16.09
CA MET A 1 -11.02 46.19 -14.97
C MET A 1 -10.38 44.89 -15.43
N ALA A 2 -9.13 44.61 -15.04
CA ALA A 2 -8.47 43.36 -15.41
C ALA A 2 -9.07 42.20 -14.60
N ALA A 3 -9.62 41.20 -15.29
CA ALA A 3 -9.98 39.93 -14.66
C ALA A 3 -8.69 39.32 -14.09
N ARG A 4 -8.50 39.36 -12.78
CA ARG A 4 -7.42 38.64 -12.12
C ARG A 4 -7.71 37.15 -12.34
N ASN A 5 -6.89 36.49 -13.16
CA ASN A 5 -6.86 35.02 -13.24
C ASN A 5 -6.54 34.49 -11.85
N ARG A 6 -7.58 34.09 -11.10
CA ARG A 6 -7.42 33.40 -9.82
C ARG A 6 -7.16 31.94 -10.13
N VAL A 7 -5.88 31.61 -10.28
CA VAL A 7 -5.42 30.22 -10.34
C VAL A 7 -5.20 29.76 -8.91
N TRP A 8 -5.92 28.72 -8.50
CA TRP A 8 -5.67 28.05 -7.22
C TRP A 8 -4.54 27.04 -7.41
N ILE A 9 -3.46 27.19 -6.65
CA ILE A 9 -2.34 26.23 -6.62
C ILE A 9 -2.56 25.35 -5.39
N LEU A 10 -2.64 24.04 -5.61
CA LEU A 10 -2.81 23.05 -4.56
C LEU A 10 -1.66 22.03 -4.62
N ALA A 11 -1.12 21.64 -3.47
CA ALA A 11 -0.10 20.61 -3.39
C ALA A 11 -0.76 19.23 -3.47
N VAL A 12 -0.54 18.50 -4.56
CA VAL A 12 -1.11 17.17 -4.80
C VAL A 12 -0.05 16.10 -4.61
N PHE A 13 -0.37 15.09 -3.82
CA PHE A 13 0.45 13.90 -3.68
C PHE A 13 -0.07 12.79 -4.60
N HIS A 14 0.69 12.51 -5.66
CA HIS A 14 0.27 11.67 -6.78
C HIS A 14 0.24 10.18 -6.41
N ALA A 15 -0.81 9.45 -6.80
CA ALA A 15 -0.87 7.99 -6.73
C ALA A 15 0.13 7.38 -7.74
N SER A 16 1.37 7.20 -7.31
CA SER A 16 2.53 6.96 -8.19
C SER A 16 2.67 5.49 -8.62
N GLU A 17 1.59 4.87 -9.14
CA GLU A 17 1.55 3.43 -9.43
C GLU A 17 2.66 2.97 -10.40
N SER A 18 2.86 3.73 -11.48
CA SER A 18 3.93 3.51 -12.47
C SER A 18 5.14 4.41 -12.25
N LEU A 19 4.95 5.57 -11.63
CA LEU A 19 5.97 6.61 -11.48
C LEU A 19 7.03 6.25 -10.43
N CYS A 20 6.64 5.58 -9.33
CA CYS A 20 7.56 5.14 -8.27
C CYS A 20 8.71 4.27 -8.83
N HIS A 21 8.38 3.35 -9.73
CA HIS A 21 9.37 2.47 -10.33
C HIS A 21 10.20 3.21 -11.40
N ARG A 22 9.54 4.05 -12.22
CA ARG A 22 10.21 4.79 -13.29
C ARG A 22 11.28 5.74 -12.75
N PHE A 23 10.99 6.52 -11.72
CA PHE A 23 11.98 7.42 -11.13
C PHE A 23 13.13 6.67 -10.48
N CYS A 24 12.85 5.63 -9.69
CA CYS A 24 13.89 4.82 -9.08
C CYS A 24 14.82 4.18 -10.14
N LYS A 25 14.28 3.77 -11.30
CA LYS A 25 15.08 3.26 -12.42
C LYS A 25 16.01 4.33 -13.02
N LEU A 26 15.46 5.50 -13.33
CA LEU A 26 16.23 6.60 -13.92
C LEU A 26 17.33 7.11 -12.97
N ASP A 27 17.02 7.21 -11.68
CA ASP A 27 18.00 7.63 -10.68
C ASP A 27 19.07 6.57 -10.46
N ARG A 28 18.71 5.28 -10.47
CA ARG A 28 19.69 4.19 -10.41
C ARG A 28 20.63 4.17 -11.60
N GLU A 29 20.14 4.46 -12.80
CA GLU A 29 20.98 4.58 -14.01
C GLU A 29 22.01 5.70 -13.90
N ARG A 30 21.69 6.77 -13.17
CA ARG A 30 22.56 7.94 -13.02
C ARG A 30 23.48 7.88 -11.80
N PHE A 31 23.00 7.37 -10.68
CA PHE A 31 23.66 7.45 -9.38
C PHE A 31 24.04 6.07 -8.80
N GLY A 32 23.66 4.99 -9.49
CA GLY A 32 23.90 3.63 -9.02
C GLY A 32 22.98 3.19 -7.89
N ASP A 33 23.39 2.13 -7.20
CA ASP A 33 22.67 1.60 -6.04
C ASP A 33 23.04 2.39 -4.77
N ILE A 34 22.08 3.16 -4.28
CA ILE A 34 22.15 3.92 -3.04
C ILE A 34 21.38 3.12 -1.97
N PRO A 35 22.03 2.78 -0.84
CA PRO A 35 21.39 2.06 0.26
C PRO A 35 20.11 2.75 0.74
N GLU A 36 19.06 1.96 0.90
CA GLU A 36 17.73 2.37 1.32
C GLU A 36 16.98 3.38 0.43
N VAL A 37 17.53 3.71 -0.74
CA VAL A 37 16.96 4.69 -1.68
C VAL A 37 16.66 4.02 -3.02
N THR A 38 17.68 3.74 -3.84
CA THR A 38 17.50 3.16 -5.19
C THR A 38 17.67 1.64 -5.22
N ASP A 39 18.30 1.06 -4.19
CA ASP A 39 18.50 -0.38 -4.03
C ASP A 39 17.16 -1.15 -3.89
N LYS A 40 16.14 -0.51 -3.31
CA LYS A 40 14.78 -1.03 -3.13
C LYS A 40 14.07 -1.28 -4.46
N GLY A 41 14.41 -0.52 -5.50
CA GLY A 41 13.81 -0.61 -6.84
C GLY A 41 12.44 0.10 -6.99
N TYR A 42 12.01 0.83 -5.96
CA TYR A 42 10.83 1.69 -5.94
C TYR A 42 11.02 2.80 -4.91
N TYR A 43 10.32 3.92 -5.11
CA TYR A 43 10.14 4.94 -4.07
C TYR A 43 8.81 4.80 -3.35
N THR A 44 8.81 5.10 -2.05
CA THR A 44 7.60 5.20 -1.24
C THR A 44 6.72 6.31 -1.77
N ASN A 45 5.40 6.09 -1.76
CA ASN A 45 4.46 7.07 -2.25
C ASN A 45 4.40 8.26 -1.27
N SER A 46 4.47 9.48 -1.82
CA SER A 46 4.22 10.72 -1.09
C SER A 46 4.96 10.85 0.26
N PHE A 47 4.21 11.07 1.34
CA PHE A 47 4.70 11.17 2.71
C PHE A 47 4.44 9.89 3.51
N HIS A 48 4.00 8.82 2.85
CA HIS A 48 3.72 7.58 3.56
C HIS A 48 4.97 7.04 4.23
N LEU A 49 4.76 6.43 5.39
CA LEU A 49 5.83 5.67 6.03
C LEU A 49 6.23 4.49 5.12
N ASP A 50 7.54 4.19 5.06
CA ASP A 50 8.06 3.07 4.28
C ASP A 50 7.37 1.76 4.67
N VAL A 51 6.92 1.01 3.67
CA VAL A 51 6.17 -0.24 3.80
C VAL A 51 6.88 -1.32 4.61
N PHE A 52 8.22 -1.26 4.76
CA PHE A 52 8.98 -2.22 5.56
C PHE A 52 9.01 -1.87 7.05
N ARG A 53 8.68 -0.63 7.43
CA ARG A 53 8.82 -0.16 8.80
C ARG A 53 7.69 -0.72 9.68
N LYS A 54 8.05 -1.60 10.62
CA LYS A 54 7.09 -2.16 11.58
C LYS A 54 6.78 -1.14 12.68
N VAL A 55 5.64 -0.48 12.56
CA VAL A 55 5.03 0.41 13.56
C VAL A 55 3.64 -0.09 13.92
N ASN A 56 3.06 0.41 15.02
CA ASN A 56 1.65 0.18 15.29
C ASN A 56 0.76 1.09 14.41
N PRO A 57 -0.55 0.81 14.28
CA PRO A 57 -1.43 1.55 13.37
C PRO A 57 -1.56 3.02 13.75
N PHE A 58 -1.61 3.29 15.06
CA PHE A 58 -1.81 4.61 15.64
C PHE A 58 -0.58 5.50 15.40
N GLU A 59 0.62 4.97 15.63
CA GLU A 59 1.90 5.64 15.31
C GLU A 59 2.01 6.00 13.83
N LYS A 60 1.56 5.11 12.94
CA LYS A 60 1.55 5.40 11.51
C LYS A 60 0.61 6.55 11.16
N ILE A 61 -0.59 6.55 11.75
CA ILE A 61 -1.58 7.61 11.57
C ILE A 61 -1.02 8.94 12.08
N ASP A 62 -0.43 8.96 13.27
CA ASP A 62 0.15 10.19 13.86
C ASP A 62 1.32 10.73 13.02
N PHE A 63 2.18 9.86 12.52
CA PHE A 63 3.26 10.24 11.63
C PHE A 63 2.73 10.88 10.33
N GLU A 64 1.72 10.29 9.71
CA GLU A 64 1.16 10.77 8.45
C GLU A 64 0.25 12.00 8.61
N ALA A 65 -0.39 12.18 9.78
CA ALA A 65 -1.27 13.30 10.07
C ALA A 65 -0.56 14.66 9.95
N GLY A 66 0.72 14.76 10.36
CA GLY A 66 1.48 16.00 10.27
C GLY A 66 1.71 16.52 8.83
N TYR A 67 1.55 15.67 7.82
CA TYR A 67 1.74 16.03 6.42
C TYR A 67 0.44 16.36 5.69
N ALA A 68 -0.71 15.96 6.24
CA ALA A 68 -2.03 16.17 5.64
C ALA A 68 -2.33 17.67 5.42
N GLU A 69 -1.96 18.52 6.37
CA GLU A 69 -2.18 19.98 6.29
C GLU A 69 -1.37 20.64 5.17
N LEU A 70 -0.18 20.11 4.89
CA LEU A 70 0.69 20.60 3.82
C LEU A 70 0.23 20.12 2.43
N ALA A 71 -0.64 19.10 2.39
CA ALA A 71 -1.06 18.35 1.23
C ALA A 71 -2.47 18.71 0.71
N SER A 72 -2.79 20.01 0.68
CA SER A 72 -4.16 20.52 0.48
C SER A 72 -4.85 20.11 -0.83
N GLY A 73 -4.11 19.65 -1.84
CA GLY A 73 -4.64 19.21 -3.13
C GLY A 73 -5.05 17.75 -3.21
N GLY A 74 -4.74 16.96 -2.19
CA GLY A 74 -5.13 15.55 -2.13
C GLY A 74 -4.07 14.71 -1.44
N HIS A 75 -4.54 13.94 -0.47
CA HIS A 75 -3.75 13.01 0.33
C HIS A 75 -4.64 11.90 0.86
N ILE A 76 -4.03 10.78 1.21
CA ILE A 76 -4.69 9.65 1.85
C ILE A 76 -3.68 9.01 2.81
N THR A 77 -4.19 8.41 3.88
CA THR A 77 -3.42 7.59 4.82
C THR A 77 -3.93 6.16 4.75
N TYR A 78 -3.01 5.20 4.66
CA TYR A 78 -3.32 3.78 4.64
C TYR A 78 -2.72 3.06 5.86
N VAL A 79 -3.42 2.06 6.38
CA VAL A 79 -2.86 1.12 7.36
C VAL A 79 -3.04 -0.30 6.88
N GLU A 80 -1.96 -1.07 6.91
CA GLU A 80 -1.92 -2.51 6.64
C GLU A 80 -2.35 -3.32 7.85
N LEU A 81 -3.46 -4.05 7.72
CA LEU A 81 -4.05 -4.87 8.77
C LEU A 81 -4.09 -6.34 8.35
N PRO A 82 -3.97 -7.28 9.30
CA PRO A 82 -4.26 -8.69 9.05
C PRO A 82 -5.76 -8.88 8.77
N ASN A 83 -6.20 -10.11 8.52
CA ASN A 83 -7.63 -10.39 8.37
C ASN A 83 -8.42 -9.97 9.64
N MET A 84 -9.21 -8.91 9.51
CA MET A 84 -9.99 -8.32 10.61
C MET A 84 -11.41 -8.91 10.74
N LYS A 85 -11.81 -9.91 9.94
CA LYS A 85 -13.18 -10.47 9.96
C LYS A 85 -13.62 -10.93 11.35
N HIS A 86 -12.69 -11.44 12.16
CA HIS A 86 -12.95 -11.92 13.52
C HIS A 86 -12.64 -10.88 14.61
N ASN A 87 -12.19 -9.68 14.24
CA ASN A 87 -11.82 -8.62 15.19
C ASN A 87 -12.29 -7.24 14.70
N LEU A 88 -13.60 -7.12 14.48
CA LEU A 88 -14.20 -5.87 14.00
C LEU A 88 -14.07 -4.72 15.00
N GLN A 89 -14.06 -5.00 16.31
CA GLN A 89 -13.85 -3.99 17.34
C GLN A 89 -12.47 -3.32 17.25
N ALA A 90 -11.41 -4.09 16.94
CA ALA A 90 -10.09 -3.50 16.74
C ALA A 90 -10.04 -2.66 15.45
N LEU A 91 -10.75 -3.08 14.38
CA LEU A 91 -10.86 -2.30 13.16
C LEU A 91 -11.57 -0.96 13.42
N GLU A 92 -12.70 -0.99 14.13
CA GLU A 92 -13.47 0.19 14.52
C GLU A 92 -12.62 1.19 15.31
N ARG A 93 -11.87 0.73 16.33
CA ARG A 93 -10.98 1.60 17.11
C ARG A 93 -9.90 2.29 16.28
N ILE A 94 -9.40 1.63 15.23
CA ILE A 94 -8.42 2.23 14.32
C ILE A 94 -9.08 3.31 13.45
N TRP A 95 -10.30 3.05 12.99
CA TRP A 95 -11.07 4.01 12.22
C TRP A 95 -11.47 5.23 13.05
N ASP A 96 -11.95 5.05 14.27
CA ASP A 96 -12.28 6.14 15.19
C ASP A 96 -11.05 7.04 15.42
N TYR A 97 -9.89 6.43 15.65
CA TYR A 97 -8.63 7.16 15.81
C TYR A 97 -8.25 7.95 14.56
N ALA A 98 -8.39 7.34 13.38
CA ALA A 98 -8.05 7.96 12.11
C ALA A 98 -8.96 9.15 11.76
N LEU A 99 -10.27 9.02 12.01
CA LEU A 99 -11.27 10.06 11.72
C LEU A 99 -10.97 11.39 12.42
N GLU A 100 -10.36 11.35 13.61
CA GLU A 100 -9.97 12.54 14.36
C GLU A 100 -8.67 13.20 13.87
N ARG A 101 -7.86 12.51 13.05
CA ARG A 101 -6.46 12.88 12.78
C ARG A 101 -6.12 13.09 11.31
N VAL A 102 -6.76 12.33 10.43
CA VAL A 102 -6.50 12.38 8.99
C VAL A 102 -7.82 12.53 8.24
N PRO A 103 -7.89 13.39 7.22
CA PRO A 103 -9.16 13.68 6.55
C PRO A 103 -9.54 12.64 5.49
N TYR A 104 -8.60 11.79 5.05
CA TYR A 104 -8.90 10.67 4.16
C TYR A 104 -8.08 9.43 4.54
N PHE A 105 -8.78 8.38 4.95
CA PHE A 105 -8.18 7.16 5.50
C PHE A 105 -8.69 5.91 4.79
N GLY A 106 -7.83 4.89 4.68
CA GLY A 106 -8.22 3.55 4.26
C GLY A 106 -7.47 2.45 5.01
N SER A 107 -8.17 1.38 5.35
CA SER A 107 -7.56 0.15 5.87
C SER A 107 -7.37 -0.87 4.75
N ASN A 108 -6.18 -1.44 4.64
CA ASN A 108 -5.89 -2.54 3.73
C ASN A 108 -5.92 -3.85 4.50
N THR A 109 -6.82 -4.73 4.08
CA THR A 109 -7.04 -6.05 4.68
C THR A 109 -6.95 -7.08 3.56
N PRO A 110 -6.18 -8.18 3.73
CA PRO A 110 -6.11 -9.21 2.70
C PRO A 110 -7.47 -9.91 2.56
N VAL A 111 -7.96 -10.02 1.33
CA VAL A 111 -9.19 -10.73 0.98
C VAL A 111 -8.88 -11.69 -0.16
N ASP A 112 -8.34 -12.86 0.18
CA ASP A 112 -8.01 -13.89 -0.81
C ASP A 112 -8.82 -15.16 -0.58
N SER A 113 -9.13 -15.83 -1.69
CA SER A 113 -9.79 -17.12 -1.69
C SER A 113 -9.22 -18.03 -2.78
N CYS A 114 -9.09 -19.31 -2.45
CA CYS A 114 -8.68 -20.35 -3.37
C CYS A 114 -9.86 -21.28 -3.66
N GLY A 115 -10.39 -21.24 -4.88
CA GLY A 115 -11.45 -22.13 -5.36
C GLY A 115 -11.01 -23.58 -5.53
N ALA A 116 -9.70 -23.87 -5.62
CA ALA A 116 -9.18 -25.24 -5.76
C ALA A 116 -9.25 -26.05 -4.44
N CYS A 117 -9.06 -25.40 -3.29
CA CYS A 117 -9.04 -26.07 -1.98
C CYS A 117 -9.99 -25.46 -0.94
N GLY A 118 -10.69 -24.38 -1.27
CA GLY A 118 -11.58 -23.66 -0.36
C GLY A 118 -10.88 -22.75 0.66
N PHE A 119 -9.55 -22.59 0.58
CA PHE A 119 -8.80 -21.72 1.49
C PHE A 119 -9.32 -20.28 1.44
N MET A 120 -9.60 -19.70 2.61
CA MET A 120 -9.93 -18.29 2.79
C MET A 120 -8.91 -17.67 3.76
N GLY A 121 -8.10 -16.75 3.26
CA GLY A 121 -7.01 -16.19 4.05
C GLY A 121 -6.14 -15.29 3.21
N GLU A 122 -4.85 -15.24 3.52
CA GLU A 122 -3.87 -14.49 2.74
C GLU A 122 -3.03 -15.41 1.87
N ALA A 123 -3.00 -15.14 0.57
CA ALA A 123 -2.10 -15.79 -0.37
C ALA A 123 -0.65 -15.37 -0.11
N LYS A 124 0.28 -16.31 -0.27
CA LYS A 124 1.72 -16.04 -0.12
C LYS A 124 2.23 -15.36 -1.39
N ALA A 125 2.86 -14.20 -1.23
CA ALA A 125 3.54 -13.50 -2.33
C ALA A 125 4.97 -14.00 -2.50
N ASP A 126 5.42 -14.15 -3.74
CA ASP A 126 6.80 -14.48 -4.11
C ASP A 126 7.23 -13.72 -5.37
N THR A 127 8.40 -14.05 -5.92
CA THR A 127 8.95 -13.39 -7.11
C THR A 127 8.13 -13.60 -8.38
N GLU A 128 7.33 -14.66 -8.45
CA GLU A 128 6.53 -15.03 -9.63
C GLU A 128 5.07 -14.58 -9.52
N GLY A 129 4.60 -14.23 -8.31
CA GLY A 129 3.26 -13.71 -8.09
C GLY A 129 2.70 -14.12 -6.74
N PHE A 130 1.52 -14.73 -6.75
CA PHE A 130 0.83 -15.22 -5.54
C PHE A 130 0.56 -16.72 -5.63
N CYS A 131 0.69 -17.42 -4.51
CA CYS A 131 0.34 -18.82 -4.38
C CYS A 131 -0.51 -19.08 -3.14
N CYS A 132 -1.40 -20.07 -3.23
CA CYS A 132 -2.15 -20.54 -2.09
C CYS A 132 -1.21 -21.24 -1.08
N PRO A 133 -1.19 -20.83 0.20
CA PRO A 133 -0.32 -21.45 1.20
C PRO A 133 -0.73 -22.87 1.56
N GLN A 134 -1.99 -23.26 1.31
CA GLN A 134 -2.53 -24.58 1.68
C GLN A 134 -2.29 -25.66 0.61
N CYS A 135 -2.46 -25.32 -0.67
CA CYS A 135 -2.37 -26.30 -1.77
C CYS A 135 -1.34 -25.93 -2.86
N GLY A 136 -0.66 -24.79 -2.74
CA GLY A 136 0.31 -24.33 -3.74
C GLY A 136 -0.31 -23.82 -5.05
N ASN A 137 -1.64 -23.73 -5.15
CA ASN A 137 -2.32 -23.25 -6.35
C ASN A 137 -1.84 -21.85 -6.75
N ARG A 138 -1.54 -21.66 -8.03
CA ARG A 138 -1.14 -20.39 -8.66
C ARG A 138 -2.05 -19.99 -9.81
N ASP A 139 -3.00 -20.85 -10.17
CA ASP A 139 -3.91 -20.59 -11.29
C ASP A 139 -4.79 -19.37 -10.99
N SER A 140 -4.71 -18.36 -11.85
CA SER A 140 -5.40 -17.09 -11.70
C SER A 140 -6.92 -17.22 -11.83
N ALA A 141 -7.43 -18.28 -12.46
CA ALA A 141 -8.86 -18.54 -12.57
C ALA A 141 -9.44 -19.06 -11.25
N SER A 142 -8.64 -19.81 -10.49
CA SER A 142 -9.07 -20.46 -9.24
C SER A 142 -8.49 -19.81 -7.98
N LEU A 143 -7.50 -18.92 -8.08
CA LEU A 143 -6.96 -18.14 -6.97
C LEU A 143 -7.35 -16.67 -7.12
N SER A 144 -8.32 -16.23 -6.32
CA SER A 144 -8.72 -14.83 -6.24
C SER A 144 -7.86 -14.12 -5.20
N VAL A 145 -7.02 -13.19 -5.67
CA VAL A 145 -6.21 -12.31 -4.82
C VAL A 145 -6.65 -10.88 -5.09
N THR A 146 -6.98 -10.14 -4.04
CA THR A 146 -7.30 -8.71 -4.15
C THR A 146 -6.34 -7.92 -3.26
N ARG A 147 -5.61 -6.98 -3.85
CA ARG A 147 -4.66 -6.11 -3.12
C ARG A 147 -4.80 -4.66 -3.52
N ARG A 148 -4.61 -3.76 -2.56
CA ARG A 148 -4.48 -2.31 -2.80
C ARG A 148 -3.04 -1.89 -2.53
N VAL A 149 -2.28 -1.63 -3.58
CA VAL A 149 -0.85 -1.28 -3.45
C VAL A 149 -0.63 0.22 -3.56
N CYS A 150 -1.27 0.88 -4.53
CA CYS A 150 -1.02 2.29 -4.86
C CYS A 150 -2.27 3.19 -4.94
N GLY A 151 -3.41 2.68 -4.47
CA GLY A 151 -4.66 3.47 -4.40
C GLY A 151 -5.88 2.67 -4.84
N TYR A 152 -5.75 1.81 -5.86
CA TYR A 152 -6.87 1.01 -6.37
C TYR A 152 -6.78 -0.47 -5.94
N LEU A 153 -7.95 -1.11 -5.81
CA LEU A 153 -8.03 -2.56 -5.64
C LEU A 153 -7.75 -3.21 -7.00
N GLY A 154 -6.71 -4.03 -7.05
CA GLY A 154 -6.34 -4.79 -8.23
C GLY A 154 -6.38 -6.29 -7.95
N SER A 155 -6.59 -7.05 -9.02
CA SER A 155 -6.40 -8.51 -9.04
C SER A 155 -5.03 -8.81 -9.66
N PRO A 156 -3.95 -8.88 -8.86
CA PRO A 156 -2.59 -9.06 -9.39
C PRO A 156 -2.41 -10.34 -10.21
N ASN A 157 -3.25 -11.36 -10.00
CA ASN A 157 -3.22 -12.60 -10.76
C ASN A 157 -3.70 -12.43 -12.22
N SER A 158 -4.55 -11.44 -12.51
CA SER A 158 -5.03 -11.14 -13.86
C SER A 158 -4.28 -9.98 -14.52
N ARG A 159 -3.72 -9.07 -13.71
CA ARG A 159 -2.84 -7.98 -14.15
C ARG A 159 -1.59 -7.93 -13.26
N PRO A 160 -0.49 -8.56 -13.69
CA PRO A 160 0.73 -8.63 -12.88
C PRO A 160 1.27 -7.25 -12.52
N PHE A 161 1.82 -7.12 -11.31
CA PHE A 161 2.53 -5.93 -10.90
C PHE A 161 3.83 -5.77 -11.69
N ASN A 162 4.28 -4.52 -11.88
CA ASN A 162 5.65 -4.28 -12.33
C ASN A 162 6.66 -4.76 -11.26
N ALA A 163 7.91 -4.99 -11.68
CA ALA A 163 8.93 -5.57 -10.81
C ALA A 163 9.19 -4.75 -9.52
N GLY A 164 9.14 -3.41 -9.59
CA GLY A 164 9.28 -2.55 -8.42
C GLY A 164 8.12 -2.73 -7.43
N LYS A 165 6.89 -2.86 -7.94
CA LYS A 165 5.69 -3.05 -7.12
C LYS A 165 5.59 -4.45 -6.53
N GLN A 166 6.03 -5.48 -7.25
CA GLN A 166 6.13 -6.82 -6.66
C GLN A 166 7.09 -6.82 -5.46
N LYS A 167 8.24 -6.12 -5.58
CA LYS A 167 9.19 -5.95 -4.47
C LYS A 167 8.59 -5.15 -3.30
N GLU A 168 7.81 -4.10 -3.58
CA GLU A 168 7.12 -3.32 -2.56
C GLU A 168 6.12 -4.17 -1.77
N VAL A 169 5.29 -4.97 -2.46
CA VAL A 169 4.32 -5.86 -1.82
C VAL A 169 5.01 -6.91 -0.96
N MET A 170 6.10 -7.52 -1.45
CA MET A 170 6.86 -8.51 -0.68
C MET A 170 7.51 -7.95 0.59
N ARG A 171 7.80 -6.64 0.62
CA ARG A 171 8.41 -5.95 1.77
C ARG A 171 7.40 -5.36 2.75
N ARG A 172 6.12 -5.39 2.41
CA ARG A 172 5.06 -4.75 3.18
C ARG A 172 4.82 -5.49 4.49
N VAL A 173 4.91 -4.77 5.60
CA VAL A 173 4.65 -5.31 6.94
C VAL A 173 3.28 -4.89 7.46
N LYS A 174 2.66 -5.77 8.24
CA LYS A 174 1.39 -5.48 8.90
C LYS A 174 1.63 -4.75 10.21
N HIS A 175 0.78 -3.79 10.53
CA HIS A 175 0.92 -2.94 11.71
C HIS A 175 0.19 -3.50 12.94
N PHE A 176 -0.27 -4.74 12.91
CA PHE A 176 -0.99 -5.37 14.02
C PHE A 176 -0.08 -6.34 14.78
N GLY A 177 -0.02 -6.22 16.11
CA GLY A 177 0.88 -7.00 16.97
C GLY A 177 0.53 -8.49 17.04
N GLY A 178 1.57 -9.33 16.93
CA GLY A 178 1.51 -10.78 17.14
C GLY A 178 2.06 -11.57 15.96
N GLU A 179 3.23 -12.19 16.14
CA GLU A 179 3.74 -13.25 15.25
C GLU A 179 2.80 -14.46 15.33
N HIS A 180 2.28 -14.89 14.19
CA HIS A 180 1.85 -16.27 13.95
C HIS A 180 2.21 -16.64 12.51
#